data_AF-A0A4P6ZXG1-F1
#
_entry.id   AF-A0A4P6ZXG1-F1
#
_cell.length_a   1.000
_cell.length_b   1.000
_cell.length_c   1.000
_cell.angle_alpha   90.00
_cell.angle_beta   90.00
_cell.angle_gamma   90.00
#
_symmetry.space_group_name_H-M   'P 1'
#
loop_
_entity.id
_entity.type
_entity.pdbx_description
1 polymer ?
#
loop_
_entity_poly.entity_id
_entity_poly.type
_entity_poly.pdbx_seq_one_letter_code
_entity_poly.pdbx_strand_id
1 'polypeptide(L)' 'MNAQRAQEIASSPILAEVFCDGIPIYIQHVDENKGRARIYPLNEPENEQEVSLANLIEQ' A
#
# COMPACT_ATOMS: atom_id res chain seq x y z
N MET A 1 -5.44 2.80 -6.43
CA MET A 1 -6.49 3.22 -5.46
C MET A 1 -6.36 4.71 -5.15
N ASN A 2 -7.26 5.29 -4.33
CA ASN A 2 -7.16 6.69 -3.86
C ASN A 2 -6.48 6.79 -2.48
N ALA A 3 -6.06 8.01 -2.09
CA ALA A 3 -5.30 8.24 -0.86
C ALA A 3 -6.11 7.97 0.42
N GLN A 4 -7.39 8.34 0.45
CA GLN A 4 -8.25 8.11 1.61
C GLN A 4 -8.36 6.61 1.92
N ARG A 5 -8.67 5.79 0.91
CA ARG A 5 -8.80 4.33 1.08
C ARG A 5 -7.48 3.70 1.51
N ALA A 6 -6.36 4.14 0.94
CA ALA A 6 -5.04 3.67 1.33
C ALA A 6 -4.71 3.99 2.80
N GLN A 7 -5.11 5.17 3.30
CA GLN A 7 -4.92 5.56 4.70
C GLN A 7 -5.76 4.72 5.66
N GLU A 8 -7.00 4.41 5.30
CA GLU A 8 -7.87 3.50 6.07
C GLU A 8 -7.24 2.12 6.20
N ILE A 9 -6.71 1.58 5.09
CA ILE A 9 -6.01 0.29 5.08
C ILE A 9 -4.75 0.34 5.95
N ALA A 10 -3.92 1.37 5.80
CA ALA A 10 -2.69 1.51 6.58
C ALA A 10 -2.94 1.66 8.10
N SER A 11 -4.09 2.22 8.48
CA SER A 11 -4.49 2.41 9.88
C SER A 11 -5.30 1.23 10.44
N SER A 12 -5.72 0.30 9.59
CA SER A 12 -6.53 -0.85 9.97
C SER A 12 -5.68 -1.91 10.67
N PRO A 13 -6.16 -2.51 11.77
CA PRO A 13 -5.52 -3.68 12.38
C PRO A 13 -5.75 -4.96 11.56
N ILE A 14 -6.66 -4.93 10.59
CA ILE A 14 -6.96 -6.03 9.67
C ILE A 14 -6.24 -5.78 8.36
N LEU A 15 -5.47 -6.79 7.92
CA LEU A 15 -4.81 -6.77 6.63
C LEU A 15 -5.85 -6.77 5.49
N ALA A 16 -5.87 -5.71 4.69
CA ALA A 16 -6.60 -5.69 3.43
C ALA A 16 -5.78 -6.37 2.33
N GLU A 17 -6.46 -7.00 1.38
CA GLU A 17 -5.81 -7.66 0.25
C GLU A 17 -5.45 -6.62 -0.82
N VAL A 18 -4.23 -6.10 -0.74
CA VAL A 18 -3.72 -5.08 -1.67
C VAL A 18 -2.53 -5.63 -2.46
N PHE A 19 -2.51 -5.32 -3.75
CA PHE A 19 -1.48 -5.73 -4.68
C PHE A 19 -0.79 -4.52 -5.32
N CYS A 20 0.51 -4.64 -5.55
CA CYS A 20 1.30 -3.80 -6.44
C CYS A 20 1.93 -4.70 -7.50
N ASP A 21 1.66 -4.44 -8.78
CA ASP A 21 2.17 -5.25 -9.90
C ASP A 21 1.92 -6.77 -9.75
N GLY A 22 0.77 -7.13 -9.18
CA GLY A 22 0.36 -8.52 -8.93
C GLY A 22 1.00 -9.18 -7.70
N ILE A 23 1.85 -8.46 -6.97
CA ILE A 23 2.47 -8.92 -5.73
C ILE A 23 1.66 -8.42 -4.54
N PRO A 24 1.28 -9.26 -3.57
CA PRO A 24 0.56 -8.83 -2.38
C PRO A 24 1.48 -8.02 -1.45
N ILE A 25 0.99 -6.90 -0.95
CA ILE A 25 1.77 -5.92 -0.19
C ILE A 25 1.07 -5.50 1.11
N TYR A 26 1.86 -4.95 2.03
CA TYR A 26 1.39 -4.17 3.17
C TYR A 26 1.58 -2.68 2.88
N ILE A 27 0.58 -1.84 3.15
CA ILE A 27 0.74 -0.38 3.11
C ILE A 27 1.17 0.11 4.49
N GLN A 28 2.40 0.60 4.63
CA GLN A 28 2.88 1.12 5.90
C GLN A 28 2.50 2.58 6.12
N HIS A 29 2.67 3.42 5.09
CA HIS A 29 2.43 4.85 5.18
C HIS A 29 1.93 5.40 3.86
N VAL A 30 1.08 6.42 3.92
CA VAL A 30 0.53 7.12 2.76
C VAL A 30 0.89 8.59 2.84
N ASP A 31 1.59 9.08 1.83
CA ASP A 31 1.84 10.51 1.62
C ASP A 31 0.78 11.02 0.63
N GLU A 32 -0.35 11.51 1.17
CA GLU A 32 -1.47 12.01 0.39
C GLU A 32 -1.08 13.21 -0.49
N ASN A 33 -0.19 14.09 0.01
CA ASN A 33 0.25 15.26 -0.74
C ASN A 33 1.01 14.88 -2.01
N LYS A 34 1.72 13.75 -1.99
CA LYS A 34 2.46 13.23 -3.16
C LYS A 34 1.69 12.18 -3.94
N GLY A 35 0.57 11.68 -3.42
CA GLY A 35 -0.17 10.57 -4.02
C GLY A 35 0.65 9.27 -4.06
N ARG A 36 1.49 9.04 -3.03
CA ARG A 36 2.39 7.89 -2.93
C ARG A 36 2.18 7.13 -1.63
N ALA A 37 2.54 5.85 -1.66
CA ALA A 37 2.54 4.99 -0.49
C ALA A 37 3.87 4.28 -0.34
N ARG A 38 4.27 4.10 0.91
CA ARG A 38 5.34 3.22 1.31
C ARG A 38 4.76 1.84 1.58
N ILE A 39 5.29 0.84 0.89
CA ILE A 39 4.79 -0.53 0.91
C ILE A 39 5.91 -1.53 1.19
N TYR A 40 5.51 -2.73 1.62
CA TYR A 40 6.36 -3.91 1.68
C TYR A 40 5.67 -5.08 0.99
N PRO A 41 6.35 -5.84 0.12
CA PRO A 41 5.88 -7.16 -0.30
C PRO A 41 5.68 -8.08 0.91
N LEU A 42 4.56 -8.81 0.96
CA LEU A 42 4.29 -9.71 2.10
C LEU A 42 5.33 -10.82 2.25
N ASN A 43 5.96 -11.23 1.16
CA ASN A 43 7.02 -12.23 1.13
C ASN A 43 8.42 -11.65 1.41
N GLU A 44 8.60 -10.34 1.31
CA GLU A 44 9.89 -9.64 1.49
C GLU A 44 9.69 -8.37 2.34
N PRO A 45 9.39 -8.50 3.65
CA PRO A 45 9.06 -7.37 4.51
C PRO A 45 10.23 -6.38 4.73
N GLU A 46 11.45 -6.75 4.37
CA GLU A 46 12.62 -5.86 4.38
C GLU A 46 12.75 -4.99 3.11
N ASN A 47 11.99 -5.32 2.06
CA ASN A 47 12.03 -4.65 0.76
C ASN A 47 11.04 -3.49 0.73
N GLU A 48 11.39 -2.40 1.41
CA GLU A 48 10.60 -1.16 1.41
C GLU A 48 10.60 -0.49 0.03
N GLN A 49 9.42 -0.16 -0.47
CA GLN A 49 9.29 0.57 -1.74
C GLN A 49 8.32 1.74 -1.60
N GLU A 50 8.64 2.85 -2.23
CA GLU A 50 7.71 3.98 -2.36
C GLU A 50 7.10 3.97 -3.77
N VAL A 51 5.80 3.71 -3.87
CA VAL A 51 5.08 3.55 -5.14
C VAL A 51 3.93 4.55 -5.25
N SER A 52 3.44 4.77 -6.47
CA SER A 52 2.23 5.59 -6.66
C SER A 52 1.00 4.84 -6.14
N LEU A 53 0.09 5.55 -5.48
CA LEU A 53 -1.21 5.00 -5.08
C LEU A 53 -2.01 4.47 -6.27
N ALA A 54 -1.80 5.03 -7.47
CA ALA A 54 -2.44 4.59 -8.70
C ALA A 54 -2.07 3.14 -9.08
N ASN A 55 -0.89 2.67 -8.66
CA ASN A 55 -0.41 1.31 -8.94
C ASN A 55 -0.96 0.27 -7.96
N LEU A 56 -1.59 0.71 -6.86
CA LEU A 56 -2.14 -0.19 -5.86
C LEU A 56 -3.57 -0.61 -6.20
N ILE A 57 -3.83 -1.90 -6.14
CA ILE A 57 -5.13 -2.51 -6.43
C ILE A 57 -5.59 -3.27 -5.18
N GLU A 58 -6.76 -2.92 -4.66
CA GLU A 58 -7.46 -3.69 -3.62
C GLU A 58 -8.37 -4.73 -4.30
N GLN A 59 -8.45 -5.95 -3.77
CA GLN A 59 -9.39 -6.99 -4.20
C GLN A 59 -10.64 -7.05 -3.32
#